data_AF-A0A4Q4C100-F1
#
_entry.id   AF-A0A4Q4C100-F1
#
_cell.length_a   1.000
_cell.length_b   1.000
_cell.length_c   1.000
_cell.angle_alpha   90.00
_cell.angle_beta   90.00
_cell.angle_gamma   90.00
#
_symmetry.space_group_name_H-M   'P 1'
#
loop_
_entity.id
_entity.type
_entity.pdbx_description
1 polymer ?
#
loop_
_entity_poly.entity_id
_entity_poly.type
_entity_poly.pdbx_seq_one_letter_code
_entity_poly.pdbx_strand_id
1 'polypeptide(L)'
;YGPSPREKLDLFLPEGPPKGVVVFVHGGYWHLFSKAHWSHLAAGPLARGYAVAMPSYTLAPAARIAEITAEIARACWFVGTRVPGPIVVTGHSAGGHLSARMGNANLAVPVARVVPISPLSELGPLMATEMNRTLKIDEAEAAVESPARHRLRDGVTAHVWVGAEERPAFLMQARVLAEEWGCPWTADPGHHHFSVIEGLADPDSALCRVLLEGL
;
A
#
# COMPACT_ATOMS: atom_id res chain seq x y z
N TYR A 1 8.32 -4.76 14.19
CA TYR A 1 7.79 -3.42 14.52
C TYR A 1 6.70 -3.48 15.59
N GLY A 2 6.18 -4.66 15.94
CA GLY A 2 5.25 -4.83 17.06
C GLY A 2 5.35 -6.23 17.70
N PRO A 3 4.45 -6.55 18.64
CA PRO A 3 4.52 -7.76 19.46
C PRO A 3 4.13 -9.05 18.73
N SER A 4 3.26 -9.01 17.70
CA SER A 4 2.86 -10.21 16.96
C SER A 4 4.05 -10.84 16.23
N PRO A 5 4.09 -12.20 16.11
CA PRO A 5 5.11 -12.89 15.33
C PRO A 5 5.23 -12.39 13.89
N ARG A 6 4.13 -11.89 13.32
CA ARG A 6 4.07 -11.38 11.94
C ARG A 6 4.34 -9.89 11.83
N GLU A 7 4.34 -9.13 12.93
CA GLU A 7 4.72 -7.71 12.95
C GLU A 7 6.24 -7.54 12.83
N LYS A 8 6.79 -8.03 11.73
CA LYS A 8 8.21 -8.00 11.34
C LYS A 8 8.32 -7.33 9.97
N LEU A 9 9.42 -6.64 9.74
CA LEU A 9 9.71 -6.05 8.44
C LEU A 9 11.16 -6.34 8.07
N ASP A 10 11.41 -6.42 6.77
CA ASP A 10 12.77 -6.31 6.22
C ASP A 10 13.04 -4.84 5.89
N LEU A 11 14.25 -4.37 6.16
CA LEU A 11 14.71 -3.04 5.82
C LEU A 11 15.93 -3.16 4.92
N PHE A 12 15.76 -2.78 3.66
CA PHE A 12 16.81 -2.72 2.65
C PHE A 12 17.38 -1.31 2.60
N LEU A 13 18.71 -1.19 2.60
CA LEU A 13 19.41 0.09 2.58
C LEU A 13 20.11 0.28 1.23
N PRO A 14 20.08 1.50 0.65
CA PRO A 14 20.88 1.81 -0.54
C PRO A 14 22.37 1.91 -0.18
N GLU A 15 23.26 1.99 -1.18
CA GLU A 15 24.72 2.07 -0.97
C GLU A 15 25.15 3.33 -0.20
N GLY A 16 24.36 4.41 -0.25
CA GLY A 16 24.61 5.68 0.44
C GLY A 16 23.56 6.03 1.51
N PRO A 17 23.66 7.22 2.13
CA PRO A 17 22.63 7.70 3.06
C PRO A 17 21.25 7.72 2.38
N PRO A 18 20.20 7.13 3.01
CA PRO A 18 18.86 7.13 2.43
C PRO A 18 18.31 8.56 2.27
N LYS A 19 17.75 8.85 1.10
CA LYS A 19 17.00 10.10 0.84
C LYS A 19 15.64 10.13 1.55
N GLY A 20 15.15 8.96 1.93
CA GLY A 20 13.85 8.70 2.54
C GLY A 20 13.61 7.20 2.55
N VAL A 21 12.37 6.79 2.80
CA VAL A 21 12.01 5.37 2.86
C VAL A 21 10.69 5.08 2.13
N VAL A 22 10.73 4.05 1.30
CA VAL A 22 9.54 3.43 0.70
C VAL A 22 9.11 2.29 1.60
N VAL A 23 7.87 2.30 2.07
CA VAL A 23 7.22 1.17 2.72
C VAL A 23 6.37 0.45 1.67
N PHE A 24 6.76 -0.76 1.29
CA PHE A 24 5.97 -1.61 0.39
C PHE A 24 5.13 -2.61 1.18
N VAL A 25 3.81 -2.52 1.07
CA VAL A 25 2.85 -3.41 1.72
C VAL A 25 2.36 -4.46 0.73
N HIS A 26 2.55 -5.75 1.06
CA HIS A 26 2.17 -6.83 0.15
C HIS A 26 0.66 -7.07 0.09
N GLY A 27 0.21 -7.66 -1.03
CA GLY A 27 -1.18 -8.09 -1.24
C GLY A 27 -1.48 -9.49 -0.70
N GLY A 28 -2.54 -10.12 -1.22
CA GLY A 28 -3.01 -11.44 -0.78
C GLY A 28 -4.32 -11.42 0.00
N TYR A 29 -5.22 -10.48 -0.31
CA TYR A 29 -6.54 -10.35 0.33
C TYR A 29 -6.49 -10.40 1.86
N TRP A 30 -5.46 -9.81 2.48
CA TRP A 30 -5.25 -9.81 3.94
C TRP A 30 -5.16 -11.20 4.60
N HIS A 31 -5.19 -12.30 3.85
CA HIS A 31 -5.22 -13.67 4.38
C HIS A 31 -4.15 -14.59 3.78
N LEU A 32 -3.30 -14.08 2.87
CA LEU A 32 -2.22 -14.82 2.22
C LEU A 32 -0.88 -14.06 2.26
N PHE A 33 0.17 -14.82 1.97
CA PHE A 33 1.56 -14.38 1.76
C PHE A 33 2.26 -13.80 3.00
N SER A 34 3.49 -13.33 2.77
CA SER A 34 4.35 -12.64 3.72
C SER A 34 5.34 -11.77 2.94
N LYS A 35 6.13 -10.96 3.64
CA LYS A 35 7.20 -10.11 3.07
C LYS A 35 8.22 -10.89 2.21
N ALA A 36 8.37 -12.20 2.43
CA ALA A 36 9.44 -13.02 1.84
C ALA A 36 9.36 -13.15 0.30
N HIS A 37 8.20 -12.89 -0.31
CA HIS A 37 8.03 -13.06 -1.77
C HIS A 37 8.37 -11.80 -2.58
N TRP A 38 8.61 -10.66 -1.94
CA TRP A 38 8.53 -9.35 -2.60
C TRP A 38 9.82 -8.55 -2.59
N SER A 39 10.90 -9.07 -2.00
CA SER A 39 12.17 -8.33 -1.80
C SER A 39 12.77 -7.78 -3.09
N HIS A 40 12.55 -8.45 -4.23
CA HIS A 40 13.01 -8.00 -5.55
C HIS A 40 12.42 -6.64 -5.96
N LEU A 41 11.23 -6.27 -5.46
CA LEU A 41 10.59 -4.98 -5.73
C LEU A 41 11.29 -3.80 -5.04
N ALA A 42 12.29 -4.06 -4.20
CA ALA A 42 13.11 -3.00 -3.61
C ALA A 42 14.12 -2.42 -4.62
N ALA A 43 14.43 -3.13 -5.71
CA ALA A 43 15.55 -2.81 -6.59
C ALA A 43 15.47 -1.40 -7.19
N GLY A 44 14.33 -0.99 -7.73
CA GLY A 44 14.15 0.35 -8.30
C GLY A 44 14.37 1.46 -7.26
N PRO A 45 13.62 1.49 -6.14
CA PRO A 45 13.80 2.49 -5.11
C PRO A 45 15.21 2.53 -4.50
N LEU A 46 15.83 1.36 -4.29
CA LEU A 46 17.21 1.28 -3.79
C LEU A 46 18.19 1.94 -4.77
N ALA A 47 18.08 1.65 -6.06
CA ALA A 47 18.91 2.27 -7.10
C ALA A 47 18.69 3.79 -7.20
N ARG A 48 17.54 4.31 -6.76
CA ARG A 48 17.29 5.77 -6.66
C ARG A 48 17.71 6.39 -5.33
N GLY A 49 18.26 5.60 -4.40
CA GLY A 49 18.81 6.05 -3.12
C GLY A 49 17.78 6.11 -1.98
N TYR A 50 16.66 5.40 -2.08
CA TYR A 50 15.69 5.26 -1.00
C TYR A 50 15.90 3.95 -0.25
N ALA A 51 15.75 3.97 1.08
CA ALA A 51 15.58 2.73 1.83
C ALA A 51 14.22 2.10 1.49
N VAL A 52 14.11 0.79 1.65
CA VAL A 52 12.85 0.08 1.42
C VAL A 52 12.51 -0.78 2.63
N ALA A 53 11.34 -0.55 3.22
CA ALA A 53 10.81 -1.37 4.30
C ALA A 53 9.65 -2.24 3.78
N MET A 54 9.70 -3.54 4.07
CA MET A 54 8.66 -4.50 3.67
C MET A 54 8.08 -5.20 4.91
N PRO A 55 7.01 -4.67 5.51
CA PRO A 55 6.34 -5.33 6.61
C PRO A 55 5.57 -6.58 6.15
N SER A 56 5.62 -7.62 6.97
CA SER A 56 4.51 -8.57 7.10
C SER A 56 3.52 -8.03 8.12
N TYR A 57 2.29 -8.51 8.07
CA TYR A 57 1.23 -8.20 9.01
C TYR A 57 0.43 -9.47 9.35
N THR A 58 -0.27 -9.48 10.48
CA THR A 58 -1.16 -10.57 10.90
C THR A 58 -2.26 -10.77 9.85
N LEU A 59 -2.65 -12.01 9.61
CA LEU A 59 -3.58 -12.35 8.54
C LEU A 59 -4.98 -12.65 9.08
N ALA A 60 -6.02 -12.37 8.30
CA ALA A 60 -7.35 -12.88 8.56
C ALA A 60 -7.36 -14.42 8.51
N PRO A 61 -8.14 -15.12 9.37
CA PRO A 61 -9.10 -14.58 10.32
C PRO A 61 -8.51 -14.26 11.71
N ALA A 62 -7.18 -14.35 11.89
CA ALA A 62 -6.54 -14.11 13.19
C ALA A 62 -6.51 -12.63 13.58
N ALA A 63 -6.62 -11.73 12.60
CA ALA A 63 -6.84 -10.30 12.78
C ALA A 63 -7.94 -9.82 11.84
N ARG A 64 -8.71 -8.83 12.29
CA ARG A 64 -9.62 -8.02 11.49
C ARG A 64 -8.84 -7.00 10.65
N ILE A 65 -9.44 -6.46 9.58
CA ILE A 65 -8.77 -5.50 8.70
C ILE A 65 -8.36 -4.24 9.47
N ALA A 66 -9.19 -3.76 10.39
CA ALA A 66 -8.84 -2.61 11.23
C ALA A 66 -7.57 -2.84 12.08
N GLU A 67 -7.38 -4.06 12.59
CA GLU A 67 -6.17 -4.43 13.34
C GLU A 67 -4.95 -4.48 12.43
N ILE A 68 -5.10 -4.99 11.21
CA ILE A 68 -4.04 -5.01 10.18
C ILE A 68 -3.66 -3.58 9.76
N THR A 69 -4.63 -2.69 9.56
CA THR A 69 -4.39 -1.27 9.30
C THR A 69 -3.57 -0.63 10.42
N ALA A 70 -3.91 -0.92 11.69
CA ALA A 70 -3.15 -0.43 12.84
C ALA A 70 -1.72 -0.99 12.89
N GLU A 71 -1.51 -2.25 12.49
CA GLU A 71 -0.17 -2.83 12.35
C GLU A 71 0.68 -2.08 11.31
N ILE A 72 0.13 -1.79 10.12
CA ILE A 72 0.86 -1.05 9.08
C ILE A 72 1.16 0.39 9.52
N ALA A 73 0.24 1.05 10.23
CA ALA A 73 0.51 2.35 10.83
C ALA A 73 1.69 2.30 11.82
N ARG A 74 1.75 1.27 12.66
CA ARG A 74 2.91 1.03 13.56
C ARG A 74 4.19 0.77 12.77
N ALA A 75 4.13 0.03 11.67
CA ALA A 75 5.29 -0.20 10.81
C ALA A 75 5.84 1.13 10.25
N CYS A 76 4.98 2.02 9.77
CA CYS A 76 5.38 3.34 9.27
C CYS A 76 6.05 4.19 10.36
N TRP A 77 5.45 4.27 11.55
CA TRP A 77 6.07 4.94 12.71
C TRP A 77 7.43 4.34 13.10
N PHE A 78 7.50 3.01 13.14
CA PHE A 78 8.73 2.29 13.48
C PHE A 78 9.87 2.57 12.50
N VAL A 79 9.57 2.65 11.20
CA VAL A 79 10.55 2.95 10.16
C VAL A 79 10.93 4.44 10.18
N GLY A 80 9.97 5.34 10.41
CA GLY A 80 10.21 6.79 10.51
C GLY A 80 11.15 7.20 11.65
N THR A 81 11.27 6.38 12.69
CA THR A 81 12.26 6.59 13.77
C THR A 81 13.66 6.07 13.45
N ARG A 82 13.85 5.40 12.30
CA ARG A 82 15.10 4.72 11.91
C ARG A 82 15.71 5.24 10.63
N VAL A 83 14.87 5.68 9.69
CA VAL A 83 15.31 6.24 8.41
C VAL A 83 14.87 7.70 8.36
N PRO A 84 15.80 8.66 8.26
CA PRO A 84 15.46 10.06 8.10
C PRO A 84 14.87 10.32 6.71
N GLY A 85 14.11 11.41 6.59
CA GLY A 85 13.51 11.85 5.33
C GLY A 85 12.04 11.44 5.17
N PRO A 86 11.44 11.70 3.99
CA PRO A 86 10.04 11.41 3.73
C PRO A 86 9.75 9.91 3.74
N ILE A 87 8.58 9.55 4.25
CA ILE A 87 8.02 8.20 4.13
C ILE A 87 7.03 8.18 2.97
N VAL A 88 7.30 7.30 2.01
CA VAL A 88 6.39 6.96 0.92
C VAL A 88 5.81 5.60 1.20
N VAL A 89 4.50 5.44 1.13
CA VAL A 89 3.87 4.11 1.26
C VAL A 89 3.30 3.70 -0.09
N THR A 90 3.59 2.49 -0.50
CA THR A 90 2.98 1.84 -1.65
C THR A 90 2.60 0.43 -1.29
N GLY A 91 1.75 -0.19 -2.07
CA GLY A 91 1.38 -1.57 -1.85
C GLY A 91 0.44 -2.07 -2.93
N HIS A 92 0.34 -3.38 -3.02
CA HIS A 92 -0.37 -4.05 -4.10
C HIS A 92 -1.66 -4.71 -3.62
N SER A 93 -2.78 -4.51 -4.31
CA SER A 93 -4.06 -5.18 -4.03
C SER A 93 -4.53 -4.89 -2.60
N ALA A 94 -4.65 -5.88 -1.72
CA ALA A 94 -4.88 -5.67 -0.28
C ALA A 94 -3.80 -4.78 0.38
N GLY A 95 -2.56 -4.84 -0.08
CA GLY A 95 -1.51 -3.90 0.31
C GLY A 95 -1.71 -2.50 -0.27
N GLY A 96 -2.36 -2.39 -1.43
CA GLY A 96 -2.78 -1.11 -2.01
C GLY A 96 -3.88 -0.46 -1.18
N HIS A 97 -4.84 -1.24 -0.69
CA HIS A 97 -5.78 -0.80 0.35
C HIS A 97 -5.05 -0.27 1.59
N LEU A 98 -4.15 -1.06 2.18
CA LEU A 98 -3.43 -0.67 3.40
C LEU A 98 -2.56 0.57 3.17
N SER A 99 -1.92 0.67 2.00
CA SER A 99 -1.19 1.86 1.57
C SER A 99 -2.11 3.08 1.48
N ALA A 100 -3.31 2.94 0.93
CA ALA A 100 -4.28 4.02 0.85
C ALA A 100 -4.73 4.46 2.24
N ARG A 101 -4.99 3.52 3.16
CA ARG A 101 -5.35 3.83 4.55
C ARG A 101 -4.33 4.71 5.26
N MET A 102 -3.03 4.57 4.95
CA MET A 102 -1.98 5.41 5.54
C MET A 102 -2.07 6.89 5.15
N GLY A 103 -2.75 7.19 4.03
CA GLY A 103 -2.98 8.55 3.53
C GLY A 103 -4.27 9.20 4.05
N ASN A 104 -5.21 8.45 4.62
CA ASN A 104 -6.49 9.02 5.05
C ASN A 104 -6.36 9.98 6.25
N ALA A 105 -7.17 11.03 6.25
CA ALA A 105 -7.21 12.05 7.30
C ALA A 105 -7.66 11.51 8.68
N ASN A 106 -8.41 10.41 8.70
CA ASN A 106 -8.85 9.76 9.95
C ASN A 106 -7.76 8.94 10.64
N LEU A 107 -6.54 8.88 10.08
CA LEU A 107 -5.41 8.13 10.63
C LEU A 107 -4.15 9.02 10.70
N ALA A 108 -3.54 9.09 11.88
CA ALA A 108 -2.31 9.85 12.11
C ALA A 108 -1.06 8.98 11.90
N VAL A 109 -0.43 9.11 10.74
CA VAL A 109 0.76 8.33 10.32
C VAL A 109 1.75 9.27 9.63
N PRO A 110 3.08 9.18 9.86
CA PRO A 110 4.04 10.16 9.34
C PRO A 110 4.40 9.90 7.87
N VAL A 111 3.42 9.99 6.97
CA VAL A 111 3.56 9.68 5.54
C VAL A 111 3.45 10.95 4.72
N ALA A 112 4.39 11.13 3.78
CA ALA A 112 4.42 12.25 2.84
C ALA A 112 3.71 11.93 1.51
N ARG A 113 3.73 10.65 1.10
CA ARG A 113 3.09 10.21 -0.14
C ARG A 113 2.54 8.79 -0.05
N VAL A 114 1.41 8.55 -0.68
CA VAL A 114 0.88 7.21 -0.92
C VAL A 114 0.74 6.92 -2.42
N VAL A 115 1.14 5.72 -2.85
CA VAL A 115 0.92 5.22 -4.21
C VAL A 115 0.25 3.84 -4.14
N PRO A 116 -1.08 3.78 -3.98
CA PRO A 116 -1.81 2.52 -3.97
C PRO A 116 -1.78 1.86 -5.35
N ILE A 117 -1.34 0.61 -5.44
CA ILE A 117 -1.30 -0.18 -6.68
C ILE A 117 -2.45 -1.20 -6.68
N SER A 118 -3.34 -1.10 -7.65
CA SER A 118 -4.55 -1.90 -7.82
C SER A 118 -5.35 -2.05 -6.52
N PRO A 119 -5.71 -0.93 -5.86
CA PRO A 119 -6.24 -0.98 -4.50
C PRO A 119 -7.66 -1.57 -4.45
N LEU A 120 -8.04 -2.01 -3.25
CA LEU A 120 -9.46 -2.14 -2.87
C LEU A 120 -9.84 -0.90 -2.05
N SER A 121 -10.59 0.02 -2.66
CA SER A 121 -10.92 1.31 -2.05
C SER A 121 -12.28 1.35 -1.33
N GLU A 122 -13.16 0.43 -1.71
CA GLU A 122 -14.48 0.14 -1.14
C GLU A 122 -14.55 -1.34 -0.79
N LEU A 123 -14.71 -1.65 0.49
CA LEU A 123 -14.73 -3.02 1.00
C LEU A 123 -16.13 -3.63 1.04
N GLY A 124 -17.18 -2.81 0.96
CA GLY A 124 -18.58 -3.27 0.96
C GLY A 124 -18.86 -4.41 -0.04
N PRO A 125 -18.40 -4.32 -1.31
CA PRO A 125 -18.58 -5.40 -2.28
C PRO A 125 -18.00 -6.76 -1.85
N LEU A 126 -16.94 -6.79 -1.03
CA LEU A 126 -16.32 -8.03 -0.57
C LEU A 126 -17.21 -8.81 0.38
N MET A 127 -18.13 -8.15 1.08
CA MET A 127 -19.06 -8.78 2.02
C MET A 127 -19.96 -9.83 1.33
N ALA A 128 -20.23 -9.64 0.03
CA ALA A 128 -21.04 -10.53 -0.79
C ALA A 128 -20.23 -11.66 -1.46
N THR A 129 -18.92 -11.77 -1.18
CA THR A 129 -18.04 -12.80 -1.77
C THR A 129 -17.81 -13.95 -0.81
N GLU A 130 -17.43 -15.12 -1.34
CA GLU A 130 -17.08 -16.28 -0.51
C GLU A 130 -15.89 -16.02 0.42
N MET A 131 -14.97 -15.13 0.03
CA MET A 131 -13.82 -14.73 0.86
C MET A 131 -14.27 -14.17 2.21
N ASN A 132 -15.47 -13.60 2.31
CA ASN A 132 -15.94 -13.01 3.56
C ASN A 132 -16.15 -14.04 4.68
N ARG A 133 -16.20 -15.35 4.36
CA ARG A 133 -16.13 -16.42 5.36
C ARG A 133 -14.84 -16.36 6.18
N THR A 134 -13.75 -15.92 5.56
CA THR A 134 -12.43 -15.74 6.19
C THR A 134 -12.24 -14.31 6.68
N LEU A 135 -12.58 -13.31 5.85
CA LEU A 135 -12.30 -11.90 6.14
C LEU A 135 -13.21 -11.34 7.25
N LYS A 136 -14.44 -11.85 7.36
CA LYS A 136 -15.44 -11.43 8.35
C LYS A 136 -15.69 -9.92 8.36
N ILE A 137 -15.62 -9.29 7.19
CA ILE A 137 -15.95 -7.88 7.00
C ILE A 137 -17.46 -7.73 7.23
N ASP A 138 -17.80 -6.81 8.11
CA ASP A 138 -19.17 -6.35 8.36
C ASP A 138 -19.32 -4.88 7.92
N GLU A 139 -20.54 -4.34 7.99
CA GLU A 139 -20.83 -2.98 7.56
C GLU A 139 -20.01 -1.92 8.32
N ALA A 140 -19.77 -2.16 9.61
CA ALA A 140 -19.02 -1.24 10.46
C ALA A 140 -17.54 -1.20 10.05
N GLU A 141 -16.92 -2.37 9.85
CA GLU A 141 -15.54 -2.44 9.36
C GLU A 141 -15.43 -1.90 7.93
N ALA A 142 -16.38 -2.21 7.04
CA ALA A 142 -16.38 -1.66 5.68
C ALA A 142 -16.49 -0.13 5.70
N ALA A 143 -17.29 0.46 6.60
CA ALA A 143 -17.41 1.92 6.71
C ALA A 143 -16.11 2.59 7.20
N VAL A 144 -15.40 1.96 8.13
CA VAL A 144 -14.17 2.51 8.70
C VAL A 144 -12.95 2.24 7.81
N GLU A 145 -12.88 1.07 7.17
CA GLU A 145 -11.70 0.61 6.46
C GLU A 145 -11.78 0.77 4.94
N SER A 146 -12.86 1.31 4.37
CA SER A 146 -12.87 1.72 2.96
C SER A 146 -12.17 3.07 2.78
N PRO A 147 -10.95 3.15 2.21
CA PRO A 147 -10.20 4.41 2.12
C PRO A 147 -10.90 5.48 1.27
N ALA A 148 -11.76 5.09 0.32
CA ALA A 148 -12.54 6.03 -0.49
C ALA A 148 -13.57 6.84 0.34
N ARG A 149 -13.97 6.34 1.53
CA ARG A 149 -14.93 7.02 2.41
C ARG A 149 -14.32 8.11 3.29
N HIS A 150 -13.01 8.28 3.23
CA HIS A 150 -12.28 9.25 4.04
C HIS A 150 -11.44 10.13 3.12
N ARG A 151 -11.36 11.42 3.47
CA ARG A 151 -10.53 12.37 2.72
C ARG A 151 -9.04 11.99 2.81
N LEU A 152 -8.29 12.34 1.78
CA LEU A 152 -6.83 12.38 1.85
C LEU A 152 -6.41 13.40 2.92
N ARG A 153 -5.39 13.07 3.72
CA ARG A 153 -4.88 13.96 4.78
C ARG A 153 -4.14 15.15 4.16
N ASP A 154 -4.34 16.34 4.73
CA ASP A 154 -3.64 17.55 4.31
C ASP A 154 -2.11 17.36 4.37
N GLY A 155 -1.41 17.85 3.34
CA GLY A 155 0.03 17.71 3.20
C GLY A 155 0.52 16.34 2.71
N VAL A 156 -0.38 15.36 2.51
CA VAL A 156 -0.04 14.07 1.88
C VAL A 156 -0.36 14.12 0.40
N THR A 157 0.60 13.70 -0.43
CA THR A 157 0.37 13.52 -1.87
C THR A 157 -0.07 12.09 -2.18
N ALA A 158 -0.89 11.91 -3.22
CA ALA A 158 -1.37 10.60 -3.64
C ALA A 158 -1.34 10.44 -5.16
N HIS A 159 -1.08 9.22 -5.63
CA HIS A 159 -1.25 8.81 -7.02
C HIS A 159 -1.75 7.36 -7.05
N VAL A 160 -2.89 7.09 -7.68
CA VAL A 160 -3.42 5.72 -7.76
C VAL A 160 -2.89 5.03 -9.02
N TRP A 161 -2.32 3.84 -8.88
CA TRP A 161 -1.80 3.06 -10.01
C TRP A 161 -2.61 1.78 -10.18
N VAL A 162 -2.91 1.38 -11.41
CA VAL A 162 -3.66 0.15 -11.71
C VAL A 162 -3.27 -0.38 -13.08
N GLY A 163 -3.27 -1.71 -13.27
CA GLY A 163 -3.03 -2.28 -14.59
C GLY A 163 -4.20 -1.99 -15.53
N ALA A 164 -3.93 -1.64 -16.80
CA ALA A 164 -5.01 -1.41 -17.77
C ALA A 164 -5.75 -2.70 -18.15
N GLU A 165 -5.09 -3.85 -18.02
CA GLU A 165 -5.63 -5.19 -18.31
C GLU A 165 -6.17 -5.89 -17.04
N GLU A 166 -6.50 -5.10 -16.02
CA GLU A 166 -7.13 -5.55 -14.78
C GLU A 166 -8.58 -5.99 -14.98
N ARG A 167 -9.12 -6.69 -13.98
CA ARG A 167 -10.57 -6.93 -13.92
C ARG A 167 -11.29 -5.58 -13.82
N PRO A 168 -12.48 -5.42 -14.41
CA PRO A 168 -13.25 -4.17 -14.32
C PRO A 168 -13.46 -3.66 -12.89
N ALA A 169 -13.56 -4.59 -11.93
CA ALA A 169 -13.67 -4.25 -10.52
C ALA A 169 -12.46 -3.47 -9.97
N PHE A 170 -11.23 -3.86 -10.33
CA PHE A 170 -10.02 -3.15 -9.87
C PHE A 170 -9.85 -1.79 -10.55
N LEU A 171 -10.21 -1.67 -11.84
CA LEU A 171 -10.26 -0.38 -12.52
C LEU A 171 -11.26 0.57 -11.85
N MET A 172 -12.45 0.06 -11.49
CA MET A 172 -13.47 0.84 -10.77
C MET A 172 -12.97 1.28 -9.40
N GLN A 173 -12.39 0.37 -8.61
CA GLN A 173 -11.83 0.69 -7.28
C GLN A 173 -10.72 1.76 -7.36
N ALA A 174 -9.79 1.61 -8.31
CA ALA A 174 -8.73 2.59 -8.52
C ALA A 174 -9.29 3.98 -8.87
N ARG A 175 -10.27 4.01 -9.79
CA ARG A 175 -10.92 5.24 -10.22
C ARG A 175 -11.70 5.92 -9.09
N VAL A 176 -12.49 5.16 -8.32
CA VAL A 176 -13.25 5.69 -7.17
C VAL A 176 -12.31 6.34 -6.16
N LEU A 177 -11.21 5.68 -5.80
CA LEU A 177 -10.25 6.27 -4.86
C LEU A 177 -9.67 7.60 -5.38
N ALA A 178 -9.29 7.62 -6.66
CA ALA A 178 -8.71 8.80 -7.29
C ALA A 178 -9.71 9.98 -7.36
N GLU A 179 -10.97 9.70 -7.70
CA GLU A 179 -12.05 10.69 -7.75
C GLU A 179 -12.38 11.25 -6.36
N GLU A 180 -12.54 10.40 -5.34
CA GLU A 180 -12.83 10.83 -3.96
C GLU A 180 -11.69 11.64 -3.31
N TRP A 181 -10.44 11.35 -3.67
CA TRP A 181 -9.28 12.10 -3.20
C TRP A 181 -8.91 13.29 -4.09
N GLY A 182 -9.53 13.43 -5.26
CA GLY A 182 -9.15 14.43 -6.26
C GLY A 182 -7.68 14.33 -6.68
N CYS A 183 -7.13 13.12 -6.75
CA CYS A 183 -5.72 12.87 -7.05
C CYS A 183 -5.51 12.22 -8.42
N PRO A 184 -4.29 12.30 -9.00
CA PRO A 184 -3.97 11.63 -10.25
C PRO A 184 -4.07 10.12 -10.14
N TRP A 185 -4.35 9.47 -11.27
CA TRP A 185 -4.26 8.02 -11.41
C TRP A 185 -3.73 7.60 -12.77
N THR A 186 -3.20 6.38 -12.85
CA THR A 186 -2.67 5.78 -14.09
C THR A 186 -3.22 4.38 -14.26
N ALA A 187 -3.83 4.14 -15.42
CA ALA A 187 -4.07 2.80 -15.94
C ALA A 187 -2.88 2.39 -16.82
N ASP A 188 -2.07 1.45 -16.34
CA ASP A 188 -0.78 1.06 -16.89
C ASP A 188 -0.94 0.07 -18.07
N PRO A 189 -0.71 0.50 -19.33
CA PRO A 189 -0.97 -0.32 -20.51
C PRO A 189 -0.12 -1.59 -20.53
N GLY A 190 -0.70 -2.72 -20.95
CA GLY A 190 0.01 -4.00 -21.04
C GLY A 190 0.24 -4.71 -19.71
N HIS A 191 -0.21 -4.13 -18.59
CA HIS A 191 -0.09 -4.73 -17.27
C HIS A 191 -1.43 -5.21 -16.73
N HIS A 192 -1.42 -6.43 -16.20
CA HIS A 192 -2.52 -7.05 -15.46
C HIS A 192 -2.18 -7.09 -13.96
N HIS A 193 -3.11 -7.58 -13.12
CA HIS A 193 -2.97 -7.59 -11.65
C HIS A 193 -1.62 -8.07 -11.12
N PHE A 194 -1.01 -9.09 -11.73
CA PHE A 194 0.26 -9.62 -11.23
C PHE A 194 1.52 -8.92 -11.75
N SER A 195 1.45 -8.27 -12.92
CA SER A 195 2.62 -7.65 -13.57
C SER A 195 2.69 -6.15 -13.34
N VAL A 196 1.59 -5.51 -12.91
CA VAL A 196 1.52 -4.06 -12.62
C VAL A 196 2.54 -3.59 -11.57
N ILE A 197 3.04 -4.50 -10.74
CA ILE A 197 4.05 -4.20 -9.72
C ILE A 197 5.49 -4.36 -10.21
N GLU A 198 5.72 -4.99 -11.37
CA GLU A 198 7.06 -5.28 -11.89
C GLU A 198 7.89 -4.01 -12.10
N GLY A 199 7.24 -2.90 -12.43
CA GLY A 199 7.87 -1.59 -12.54
C GLY A 199 8.62 -1.15 -11.27
N LEU A 200 8.27 -1.64 -10.08
CA LEU A 200 9.02 -1.32 -8.85
C LEU A 200 10.45 -1.87 -8.86
N ALA A 201 10.74 -2.89 -9.66
CA ALA A 201 12.09 -3.44 -9.78
C ALA A 201 12.99 -2.61 -10.71
N ASP A 202 12.43 -1.74 -11.54
CA ASP A 202 13.15 -0.91 -12.52
C ASP A 202 13.19 0.56 -12.05
N PRO A 203 14.37 1.15 -11.79
CA PRO A 203 14.50 2.55 -11.35
C PRO A 203 14.00 3.57 -12.38
N ASP A 204 13.95 3.20 -13.66
CA ASP A 204 13.53 4.08 -14.76
C ASP A 204 12.06 3.90 -15.15
N SER A 205 11.35 2.97 -14.52
CA SER A 205 9.93 2.75 -14.81
C SER A 205 9.07 3.96 -14.41
N ALA A 206 7.95 4.14 -15.12
CA ALA A 206 7.00 5.19 -14.80
C ALA A 206 6.46 5.08 -13.36
N LEU A 207 6.21 3.85 -12.89
CA LEU A 207 5.77 3.58 -11.52
C LEU A 207 6.81 4.02 -10.48
N CYS A 208 8.09 3.69 -10.70
CA CYS A 208 9.16 4.09 -9.78
C CYS A 208 9.37 5.61 -9.76
N ARG A 209 9.18 6.29 -10.90
CA ARG A 209 9.21 7.75 -10.99
C ARG A 209 8.07 8.40 -10.22
N VAL A 210 6.83 7.94 -10.42
CA VAL A 210 5.65 8.41 -9.66
C VAL A 210 5.84 8.24 -8.16
N LEU A 211 6.46 7.13 -7.75
CA LEU A 211 6.73 6.86 -6.35
C LEU A 211 7.68 7.87 -5.69
N LEU A 212 8.69 8.36 -6.42
CA LEU A 212 9.86 9.00 -5.82
C LEU A 212 10.12 10.45 -6.25
N GLU A 213 9.62 10.89 -7.40
CA GLU A 213 9.92 12.22 -7.94
C GLU A 213 9.05 13.31 -7.31
N GLY A 214 9.63 14.50 -7.12
CA GLY A 214 8.93 15.65 -6.53
C GLY A 214 8.62 15.51 -5.04
N LEU A 215 9.47 14.80 -4.29
CA LEU A 215 9.48 14.70 -2.83
C LEU A 215 10.62 15.50 -2.22
#